data_AF-A0A970V3Q9-F1
#
_entry.id   AF-A0A970V3Q9-F1
#
_cell.length_a   1.000
_cell.length_b   1.000
_cell.length_c   1.000
_cell.angle_alpha   90.00
_cell.angle_beta   90.00
_cell.angle_gamma   90.00
#
_symmetry.space_group_name_H-M   'P 1'
#
loop_
_entity.id
_entity.type
_entity.pdbx_description
1 polymer ?
#
loop_
_entity_poly.entity_id
_entity_poly.type
_entity_poly.pdbx_seq_one_letter_code
_entity_poly.pdbx_strand_id
1 'polypeptide(L)'
;LTEASWASRIEREWCYSTVCGDKAGATLERQWAVDGIDDTSIDKLMLFKQEHGAPVDETLKVLPDPYMGRLEAVRHFVDSVLSGKTPLSPATDGLEIMKILEALYKSAKTGKAVNIG
;
A
#
# COMPACT_ATOMS: atom_id res chain seq x y z
N LEU A 1 7.26 -9.85 1.89
CA LEU A 1 6.24 -10.90 1.77
C LEU A 1 4.92 -10.19 1.50
N THR A 2 4.15 -10.59 0.51
CA THR A 2 2.82 -10.03 0.26
C THR A 2 1.80 -11.10 0.63
N GLU A 3 0.83 -10.76 1.45
CA GLU A 3 -0.26 -11.64 1.86
C GLU A 3 -1.61 -10.95 1.75
N ALA A 4 -2.66 -11.74 1.54
CA ALA A 4 -4.04 -11.29 1.55
C ALA A 4 -4.93 -12.45 2.00
N SER A 5 -5.90 -12.19 2.87
CA SER A 5 -6.86 -13.20 3.31
C SER A 5 -8.14 -12.54 3.83
N TRP A 6 -9.28 -13.08 3.41
CA TRP A 6 -10.62 -12.70 3.87
C TRP A 6 -11.08 -13.54 5.07
N ALA A 7 -10.41 -14.66 5.36
CA ALA A 7 -10.81 -15.62 6.38
C ALA A 7 -9.78 -15.71 7.52
N SER A 8 -9.03 -14.64 7.75
CA SER A 8 -7.92 -14.58 8.72
C SER A 8 -8.38 -14.74 10.18
N ARG A 9 -9.68 -14.58 10.46
CA ARG A 9 -10.27 -14.61 11.82
C ARG A 9 -9.56 -13.64 12.78
N ILE A 10 -9.25 -12.45 12.29
CA ILE A 10 -8.70 -11.34 13.06
C ILE A 10 -9.83 -10.46 13.60
N GLU A 11 -9.52 -9.62 14.58
CA GLU A 11 -10.52 -8.79 15.26
C GLU A 11 -11.25 -7.81 14.32
N ARG A 12 -10.55 -7.28 13.31
CA ARG A 12 -11.02 -6.22 12.41
C ARG A 12 -10.19 -6.17 11.13
N GLU A 13 -10.72 -5.54 10.08
CA GLU A 13 -10.02 -5.37 8.81
C GLU A 13 -8.71 -4.61 9.00
N TRP A 14 -7.63 -5.12 8.39
CA TRP A 14 -6.29 -4.60 8.60
C TRP A 14 -5.47 -4.64 7.31
N CYS A 15 -5.05 -3.46 6.85
CA CYS A 15 -4.14 -3.27 5.74
C CYS A 15 -2.83 -2.75 6.28
N TYR A 16 -1.71 -3.37 5.91
CA TYR A 16 -0.40 -2.94 6.41
C TYR A 16 0.69 -3.09 5.36
N SER A 17 1.75 -2.29 5.53
CA SER A 17 2.98 -2.39 4.77
C SER A 17 4.16 -2.04 5.67
N THR A 18 5.20 -2.86 5.61
CA THR A 18 6.47 -2.60 6.29
C THR A 18 7.57 -2.46 5.25
N VAL A 19 8.34 -1.38 5.36
CA VAL A 19 9.46 -1.08 4.48
C VAL A 19 10.74 -1.07 5.30
N CYS A 20 11.76 -1.78 4.82
CA CYS A 20 13.08 -1.83 5.45
C CYS A 20 14.08 -1.06 4.58
N GLY A 21 14.52 0.11 5.04
CA GLY A 21 15.55 0.91 4.41
C GLY A 21 16.91 0.80 5.11
N ASP A 22 17.94 1.35 4.49
CA ASP A 22 19.31 1.43 5.02
C ASP A 22 19.46 2.45 6.16
N LYS A 23 18.63 3.50 6.15
CA LYS A 23 18.63 4.57 7.18
C LYS A 23 17.51 4.45 8.21
N ALA A 24 16.37 3.87 7.81
CA ALA A 24 15.21 3.71 8.65
C ALA A 24 14.29 2.60 8.10
N GLY A 25 13.55 1.96 9.00
CA GLY A 25 12.35 1.19 8.66
C GLY A 25 11.09 2.03 8.81
N ALA A 26 10.02 1.62 8.17
CA ALA A 26 8.70 2.23 8.32
C ALA A 26 7.60 1.18 8.37
N THR A 27 6.58 1.44 9.19
CA THR A 27 5.33 0.67 9.19
C THR A 27 4.17 1.60 8.92
N LEU A 28 3.34 1.21 7.95
CA LEU A 28 2.10 1.86 7.57
C LEU A 28 0.98 0.87 7.84
N GLU A 29 -0.01 1.27 8.63
CA GLU A 29 -1.17 0.46 8.95
C GLU A 29 -2.44 1.29 8.76
N ARG A 30 -3.48 0.65 8.23
CA ARG A 30 -4.85 1.16 8.20
C ARG A 30 -5.78 0.12 8.79
N GLN A 31 -6.65 0.59 9.66
CA GLN A 31 -7.80 -0.14 10.21
C GLN A 31 -9.04 0.74 10.09
N TRP A 32 -10.19 0.20 10.48
CA TRP A 32 -11.45 0.93 10.54
C TRP A 32 -12.08 0.73 11.92
N ALA A 33 -12.74 1.78 12.44
CA ALA A 33 -13.52 1.62 13.67
C ALA A 33 -14.76 0.75 13.41
N VAL A 34 -15.29 0.79 12.18
CA VAL A 34 -16.33 -0.10 11.67
C VAL A 34 -15.90 -0.61 10.30
N ASP A 35 -15.65 -1.91 10.20
CA ASP A 35 -15.21 -2.56 8.95
C ASP A 35 -16.13 -2.21 7.77
N GLY A 36 -15.52 -1.86 6.63
CA GLY A 36 -16.22 -1.44 5.41
C GLY A 36 -16.79 -0.02 5.40
N ILE A 37 -16.64 0.78 6.48
CA ILE A 37 -17.03 2.20 6.50
C ILE A 37 -15.79 3.09 6.42
N ASP A 38 -15.48 3.57 5.21
CA ASP A 38 -14.31 4.37 4.86
C ASP A 38 -14.06 5.59 5.77
N ASP A 39 -15.14 6.29 6.17
CA ASP A 39 -15.10 7.47 7.04
C ASP A 39 -14.62 7.17 8.47
N THR A 40 -14.55 5.89 8.84
CA THR A 40 -14.05 5.44 10.15
C THR A 40 -12.60 4.95 10.10
N SER A 41 -11.90 5.25 9.01
CA SER A 41 -10.49 4.86 8.83
C SER A 41 -9.59 5.43 9.93
N ILE A 42 -8.66 4.60 10.37
CA ILE A 42 -7.64 4.89 11.38
C ILE A 42 -6.30 4.53 10.77
N ASP A 43 -5.47 5.55 10.52
CA ASP A 43 -4.14 5.41 9.94
C ASP A 43 -3.06 5.53 11.00
N LYS A 44 -2.04 4.70 10.87
CA LYS A 44 -0.85 4.74 11.71
C LYS A 44 0.40 4.65 10.83
N LEU A 45 1.30 5.62 11.02
CA LEU A 45 2.59 5.67 10.37
C LEU A 45 3.68 5.77 11.44
N MET A 46 4.59 4.80 11.46
CA MET A 46 5.75 4.79 12.35
C MET A 46 7.04 4.68 11.57
N LEU A 47 8.08 5.36 12.05
CA LEU A 47 9.46 5.23 11.59
C LEU A 47 10.34 4.63 12.70
N PHE A 48 11.26 3.76 12.29
CA PHE A 48 12.22 3.09 13.16
C PHE A 48 13.63 3.42 12.68
N LYS A 49 14.39 4.19 13.46
CA LYS A 49 15.69 4.74 13.02
C LYS A 49 16.71 4.76 14.16
N GLN A 50 17.95 5.13 13.84
CA GLN A 50 18.96 5.47 14.83
C GLN A 50 19.18 6.98 14.87
N GLU A 51 19.14 7.55 16.07
CA GLU A 51 19.53 8.94 16.32
C GLU A 51 20.55 8.99 17.44
N HIS A 52 21.66 9.68 17.22
CA HIS A 52 22.76 9.79 18.19
C HIS A 52 23.25 8.45 18.75
N GLY A 53 23.22 7.38 17.94
CA GLY A 53 23.66 6.04 18.32
C GLY A 53 22.63 5.24 19.14
N ALA A 54 21.42 5.77 19.35
CA ALA A 54 20.33 5.08 20.04
C ALA A 54 19.18 4.75 19.07
N PRO A 55 18.47 3.62 19.25
CA PRO A 55 17.25 3.33 18.50
C PRO A 55 16.14 4.30 18.91
N VAL A 56 15.40 4.79 17.93
CA VAL A 56 14.27 5.73 18.11
C VAL A 56 13.08 5.28 17.27
N ASP A 57 11.93 5.22 17.93
CA ASP A 57 10.63 4.98 17.32
C ASP A 57 9.87 6.32 17.23
N GLU A 58 9.52 6.73 16.02
CA GLU A 58 8.80 7.99 15.78
C GLU A 58 7.41 7.70 15.23
N THR A 59 6.37 8.20 15.90
CA THR A 59 4.99 8.15 15.41
C THR A 59 4.68 9.44 14.65
N LEU A 60 4.40 9.32 13.35
CA LEU A 60 4.02 10.45 12.52
C LEU A 60 2.51 10.68 12.59
N LYS A 61 2.13 11.95 12.82
CA LYS A 61 0.73 12.37 12.78
C LYS A 61 0.30 12.53 11.33
N VAL A 62 -0.65 11.70 10.91
CA VAL A 62 -1.27 11.75 9.60
C VAL A 62 -2.68 12.33 9.72
N LEU A 63 -3.09 13.09 8.71
CA LEU A 63 -4.48 13.56 8.62
C LEU A 63 -5.34 12.41 8.09
N PRO A 64 -6.54 12.20 8.64
CA PRO A 64 -7.47 11.21 8.09
C PRO A 64 -7.78 11.49 6.62
N ASP A 65 -7.71 10.46 5.79
CA ASP A 65 -8.17 10.48 4.40
C ASP A 65 -9.10 9.29 4.13
N PRO A 66 -10.43 9.48 4.26
CA PRO A 66 -11.41 8.42 4.03
C PRO A 66 -11.50 8.05 2.55
N TYR A 67 -11.10 8.95 1.65
CA TYR A 67 -11.11 8.67 0.21
C TYR A 67 -9.88 7.89 -0.23
N MET A 68 -8.88 7.69 0.64
CA MET A 68 -7.69 6.88 0.37
C MET A 68 -6.97 7.31 -0.92
N GLY A 69 -6.86 8.61 -1.16
CA GLY A 69 -6.28 9.18 -2.37
C GLY A 69 -7.13 9.03 -3.63
N ARG A 70 -8.33 8.41 -3.59
CA ARG A 70 -9.19 8.22 -4.76
C ARG A 70 -9.64 9.55 -5.37
N LEU A 71 -9.93 10.55 -4.54
CA LEU A 71 -10.31 11.88 -5.01
C LEU A 71 -9.16 12.53 -5.82
N GLU A 72 -7.94 12.46 -5.29
CA GLU A 72 -6.74 12.98 -5.95
C GLU A 72 -6.40 12.19 -7.22
N ALA A 73 -6.61 10.87 -7.22
CA ALA A 73 -6.44 10.05 -8.41
C ALA A 73 -7.40 10.46 -9.54
N VAL A 74 -8.67 10.71 -9.24
CA VAL A 74 -9.66 11.19 -10.22
C VAL A 74 -9.30 12.59 -10.73
N ARG A 75 -8.92 13.50 -9.83
CA ARG A 75 -8.43 14.85 -10.22
C ARG A 75 -7.25 14.76 -11.17
N HIS A 76 -6.24 13.97 -10.81
CA HIS A 76 -5.04 13.77 -11.63
C HIS A 76 -5.36 13.16 -12.99
N PHE A 77 -6.32 12.22 -13.06
CA PHE A 77 -6.79 11.66 -14.32
C PHE A 77 -7.40 12.75 -15.23
N VAL A 78 -8.35 13.53 -14.72
CA VAL A 78 -8.98 14.63 -15.48
C VAL A 78 -7.94 15.64 -15.95
N ASP A 79 -7.03 16.06 -15.07
CA ASP A 79 -5.96 16.99 -15.43
C ASP A 79 -5.05 16.43 -16.53
N SER A 80 -4.76 15.12 -16.49
CA SER A 80 -3.91 14.47 -17.48
C SER A 80 -4.56 14.44 -18.86
N VAL A 81 -5.87 14.19 -18.91
CA VAL A 81 -6.65 14.23 -20.14
C VAL A 81 -6.72 15.65 -20.71
N LEU A 82 -6.99 16.65 -19.87
CA LEU A 82 -7.15 18.04 -20.33
C LEU A 82 -5.83 18.69 -20.79
N SER A 83 -4.73 18.40 -20.08
CA SER A 83 -3.42 19.00 -20.38
C SER A 83 -2.57 18.18 -21.36
N GLY A 84 -2.94 16.93 -21.64
CA GLY A 84 -2.15 16.00 -22.45
C GLY A 84 -0.85 15.54 -21.78
N LYS A 85 -0.65 15.80 -20.48
CA LYS A 85 0.51 15.28 -19.73
C LYS A 85 0.42 13.76 -19.54
N THR A 86 1.56 13.10 -19.45
CA THR A 86 1.64 11.69 -19.09
C THR A 86 1.07 11.46 -17.68
N PRO A 87 0.13 10.53 -17.48
CA PRO A 87 -0.36 10.19 -16.15
C PRO A 87 0.74 9.62 -15.24
N LEU A 88 0.62 9.81 -13.92
CA LEU A 88 1.51 9.18 -12.93
C LEU A 88 1.42 7.65 -12.95
N SER A 89 0.26 7.11 -13.32
CA SER A 89 0.02 5.68 -13.47
C SER A 89 -0.45 5.40 -14.90
N PRO A 90 0.47 5.37 -15.90
CA PRO A 90 0.12 5.02 -17.26
C PRO A 90 -0.41 3.58 -17.35
N ALA A 91 -1.07 3.24 -18.46
CA ALA A 91 -1.66 1.91 -18.65
C ALA A 91 -0.62 0.76 -18.57
N THR A 92 0.65 1.05 -18.86
CA THR A 92 1.75 0.09 -18.72
C THR A 92 1.95 -0.39 -17.29
N ASP A 93 1.70 0.45 -16.29
CA ASP A 93 1.82 0.05 -14.88
C ASP A 93 0.76 -1.00 -14.52
N GLY A 94 -0.46 -0.84 -15.06
CA GLY A 94 -1.53 -1.83 -14.93
C GLY A 94 -1.15 -3.17 -15.57
N LEU A 95 -0.47 -3.15 -16.72
CA LEU A 95 0.02 -4.36 -17.37
C LEU A 95 1.08 -5.08 -16.51
N GLU A 96 2.00 -4.34 -15.88
CA GLU A 96 2.99 -4.95 -14.97
C GLU A 96 2.33 -5.57 -13.73
N ILE A 97 1.32 -4.92 -13.15
CA ILE A 97 0.53 -5.49 -12.04
C ILE A 97 -0.14 -6.80 -12.47
N MET A 98 -0.73 -6.85 -13.66
CA MET A 98 -1.37 -8.07 -14.16
C MET A 98 -0.37 -9.22 -14.35
N LYS A 99 0.84 -8.94 -14.84
CA LYS A 99 1.91 -9.96 -14.93
C LYS A 99 2.31 -10.50 -13.57
N ILE A 100 2.41 -9.64 -12.55
CA ILE A 100 2.67 -10.06 -11.16
C ILE A 100 1.58 -11.01 -10.67
N LEU A 101 0.30 -10.65 -10.88
CA LEU A 101 -0.84 -11.49 -10.48
C LEU A 101 -0.81 -12.86 -11.18
N GLU A 102 -0.58 -12.90 -12.49
CA GLU A 102 -0.45 -14.15 -13.24
C GLU A 102 0.70 -15.03 -12.71
N ALA A 103 1.85 -14.43 -12.41
CA ALA A 103 2.98 -15.13 -11.84
C ALA A 103 2.71 -15.69 -10.45
N LEU A 104 1.98 -14.95 -9.60
CA LEU A 104 1.52 -15.42 -8.29
C LEU A 104 0.62 -16.66 -8.41
N TYR A 105 -0.38 -16.62 -9.30
CA TYR A 105 -1.26 -17.77 -9.54
C TYR A 105 -0.50 -18.98 -10.09
N LYS A 106 0.43 -18.77 -11.04
CA LYS A 106 1.28 -19.83 -11.59
C LYS A 106 2.23 -20.42 -10.53
N SER A 107 2.80 -19.57 -9.69
CA SER A 107 3.63 -19.99 -8.55
C SER A 107 2.84 -20.86 -7.58
N ALA A 108 1.64 -20.42 -7.18
CA ALA A 108 0.76 -21.19 -6.29
C ALA A 108 0.38 -22.56 -6.88
N LYS A 109 0.09 -22.63 -8.18
CA LYS A 109 -0.25 -23.89 -8.86
C LYS A 109 0.94 -24.86 -8.97
N THR A 110 2.16 -24.35 -9.12
CA THR A 110 3.35 -25.16 -9.42
C THR A 110 4.26 -25.39 -8.22
N GLY A 111 4.11 -24.60 -7.15
CA GLY A 111 5.00 -24.57 -5.99
C GLY A 111 6.41 -24.05 -6.33
N LYS A 112 6.58 -23.31 -7.43
CA LYS A 112 7.89 -22.86 -7.92
C LYS A 112 7.89 -21.36 -8.19
N ALA A 113 9.05 -20.72 -8.00
CA ALA A 113 9.25 -19.33 -8.38
C ALA A 113 8.99 -19.12 -9.88
N VAL A 114 8.36 -17.99 -10.22
CA VAL A 114 8.03 -17.57 -11.59
C VAL A 114 8.70 -16.22 -11.84
N ASN A 115 9.48 -16.13 -12.91
CA ASN A 115 10.10 -14.88 -13.32
C ASN A 115 9.10 -14.00 -14.09
N ILE A 116 9.02 -12.74 -13.71
CA ILE A 116 8.35 -11.66 -14.43
C ILE A 116 9.49 -10.80 -14.97
N GLY A 117 9.70 -10.85 -16.29
CA GLY A 117 10.92 -10.35 -16.93
C GLY A 117 11.22 -8.88 -16.72
#